data_AF-A0A955DLP8-F1
#
_entry.id   AF-A0A955DLP8-F1
#
_cell.length_a   1.000
_cell.length_b   1.000
_cell.length_c   1.000
_cell.angle_alpha   90.00
_cell.angle_beta   90.00
_cell.angle_gamma   90.00
#
_symmetry.space_group_name_H-M   'P 1'
#
loop_
_entity.id
_entity.type
_entity.pdbx_description
1 polymer ?
#
loop_
_entity_poly.entity_id
_entity_poly.type
_entity_poly.pdbx_seq_one_letter_code
_entity_poly.pdbx_strand_id
1 'polypeptide(L)'
;PVVSYTPEGFIEGREFMYFQPADDGSIHMSLPPDLTIDVLNKGWGQRLDVNERVVMVYGPRDHDELEVIWGLIGASYDYARSGLDD
;
A
#
# COMPACT_ATOMS: atom_id res chain seq x y z
N PRO A 1 13.91 6.35 21.00
CA PRO A 1 12.97 7.23 20.27
C PRO A 1 11.56 6.62 20.30
N VAL A 2 10.59 7.34 20.87
CA VAL A 2 9.18 6.97 20.72
C VAL A 2 8.82 7.33 19.30
N VAL A 3 8.79 6.32 18.43
CA VAL A 3 8.28 6.46 17.07
C VAL A 3 6.81 6.83 17.20
N SER A 4 6.44 8.05 16.81
CA SER A 4 5.04 8.36 16.61
C SER A 4 4.60 7.56 15.37
N TYR A 5 3.42 6.94 15.42
CA TYR A 5 2.90 6.13 14.32
C TYR A 5 1.68 6.85 13.77
N THR A 6 1.50 6.80 12.45
CA THR A 6 0.25 7.18 11.80
C THR A 6 -0.67 5.96 11.85
N PRO A 7 -1.70 5.90 12.71
CA PRO A 7 -2.58 4.72 12.78
C PRO A 7 -3.25 4.42 11.43
N GLU A 8 -3.39 5.42 10.56
CA GLU A 8 -3.94 5.32 9.21
C GLU A 8 -3.05 4.55 8.23
N GLY A 9 -1.76 4.40 8.53
CA GLY A 9 -0.81 3.69 7.66
C GLY A 9 -0.75 2.18 7.90
N PHE A 10 -1.47 1.66 8.91
CA PHE A 10 -1.57 0.23 9.17
C PHE A 10 -3.00 -0.29 8.91
N ILE A 11 -3.09 -1.52 8.42
CA ILE A 11 -4.32 -2.27 8.13
C ILE A 11 -4.82 -2.91 9.42
N GLU A 12 -4.00 -3.78 10.03
CA GLU A 12 -4.24 -4.41 11.31
C GLU A 12 -2.92 -4.52 12.08
N GLY A 13 -2.90 -4.08 13.34
CA GLY A 13 -1.68 -4.09 14.15
C GLY A 13 -0.53 -3.28 13.53
N ARG A 14 0.48 -3.98 12.99
CA ARG A 14 1.66 -3.40 12.32
C ARG A 14 1.75 -3.80 10.84
N GLU A 15 0.68 -4.35 10.29
CA GLU A 15 0.61 -4.71 8.88
C GLU A 15 0.37 -3.44 8.06
N PHE A 16 1.36 -3.01 7.28
CA PHE A 16 1.21 -1.90 6.34
C PHE A 16 0.78 -2.38 4.95
N MET A 17 1.01 -3.66 4.67
CA MET A 17 0.56 -4.36 3.48
C MET A 17 0.32 -5.85 3.76
N TYR A 18 -0.56 -6.46 2.98
CA TYR A 18 -0.88 -7.88 2.96
C TYR A 18 -0.84 -8.39 1.53
N PHE A 19 0.01 -9.38 1.26
CA PHE A 19 0.19 -10.00 -0.05
C PHE A 19 -0.68 -11.26 -0.17
N GLN A 20 -1.39 -11.40 -1.29
CA GLN A 20 -2.23 -12.56 -1.62
C GLN A 20 -1.59 -13.43 -2.73
N PRO A 21 -0.58 -14.26 -2.40
CA PRO A 21 0.12 -15.08 -3.38
C PRO A 21 -0.70 -16.24 -3.96
N ALA A 22 -1.74 -16.70 -3.25
CA ALA A 22 -2.51 -17.87 -3.67
C ALA A 22 -3.49 -17.59 -4.83
N ASP A 23 -3.77 -16.31 -5.09
CA ASP A 23 -4.74 -15.88 -6.09
C ASP A 23 -4.00 -15.31 -7.31
N ASP A 24 -3.87 -13.98 -7.40
CA ASP A 24 -3.32 -13.26 -8.57
C ASP A 24 -2.06 -12.45 -8.22
N GLY A 25 -1.53 -12.61 -7.01
CA GLY A 25 -0.41 -11.83 -6.52
C GLY A 25 -0.76 -10.39 -6.17
N SER A 26 -2.05 -10.06 -6.05
CA SER A 26 -2.48 -8.74 -5.59
C SER A 26 -2.00 -8.45 -4.17
N ILE A 27 -1.87 -7.16 -3.87
CA ILE A 27 -1.38 -6.66 -2.60
C ILE A 27 -2.39 -5.64 -2.07
N HIS A 28 -2.88 -5.88 -0.86
CA HIS A 28 -3.66 -4.93 -0.11
C HIS A 28 -2.69 -4.04 0.65
N MET A 29 -2.72 -2.73 0.45
CA MET A 29 -1.80 -1.81 1.12
C MET A 29 -2.43 -0.47 1.46
N SER A 30 -1.94 0.13 2.54
CA SER A 30 -2.20 1.53 2.87
C SER A 30 -1.19 2.40 2.14
N LEU A 31 -1.66 3.45 1.46
CA LEU A 31 -0.83 4.42 0.75
C LEU A 31 -1.23 5.85 1.14
N PRO A 32 -0.33 6.84 0.94
CA PRO A 32 -0.72 8.24 1.02
C PRO A 32 -1.94 8.53 0.13
N PRO A 33 -2.85 9.44 0.53
CA PRO A 33 -4.07 9.72 -0.24
C PRO A 33 -3.80 10.09 -1.71
N ASP A 34 -2.81 10.94 -1.97
CA ASP A 34 -2.47 11.36 -3.32
C ASP A 34 -1.94 10.20 -4.18
N LEU A 35 -1.10 9.34 -3.59
CA LEU A 35 -0.59 8.16 -4.28
C LEU A 35 -1.69 7.12 -4.52
N THR A 36 -2.64 7.00 -3.60
CA THR A 36 -3.82 6.14 -3.78
C THR A 36 -4.63 6.60 -4.99
N ILE A 37 -4.87 7.91 -5.13
CA ILE A 37 -5.57 8.49 -6.28
C ILE A 37 -4.83 8.17 -7.58
N ASP A 38 -3.51 8.31 -7.59
CA ASP A 38 -2.66 8.00 -8.73
C ASP A 38 -2.74 6.52 -9.16
N VAL A 39 -2.66 5.60 -8.20
CA VAL A 39 -2.79 4.15 -8.43
C VAL A 39 -4.13 3.83 -9.10
N LEU A 40 -5.23 4.39 -8.58
CA LEU A 40 -6.57 4.17 -9.13
C LEU A 40 -6.71 4.77 -10.53
N ASN A 41 -6.29 6.01 -10.73
CA ASN A 41 -6.42 6.71 -12.01
C ASN A 41 -5.59 6.07 -13.12
N LYS A 42 -4.43 5.51 -12.77
CA LYS A 42 -3.53 4.82 -13.72
C LYS A 42 -3.91 3.35 -13.93
N GLY A 43 -4.94 2.84 -13.27
CA GLY A 43 -5.44 1.47 -13.43
C GLY A 43 -4.56 0.39 -12.79
N TRP A 44 -3.76 0.75 -11.78
CA TRP A 44 -2.89 -0.19 -11.06
C TRP A 44 -3.61 -0.94 -9.94
N GLY A 45 -4.84 -0.57 -9.62
CA GLY A 45 -5.59 -1.18 -8.54
C GLY A 45 -7.02 -0.66 -8.44
N GLN A 46 -7.70 -1.10 -7.40
CA GLN A 46 -9.08 -0.74 -7.10
C GLN A 46 -9.29 -0.56 -5.59
N ARG A 47 -10.31 0.22 -5.22
CA ARG A 47 -10.74 0.34 -3.82
C ARG A 47 -11.41 -0.95 -3.37
N LEU A 48 -11.26 -1.26 -2.08
CA LEU A 48 -12.01 -2.31 -1.41
C LEU A 48 -13.19 -1.67 -0.67
N ASP A 49 -14.40 -2.19 -0.88
CA ASP A 49 -15.63 -1.66 -0.28
C ASP A 49 -15.65 -1.72 1.27
N VAL A 50 -14.80 -2.57 1.85
CA VAL A 50 -14.75 -2.85 3.29
C VAL A 50 -13.80 -1.95 4.06
N ASN A 51 -12.86 -1.29 3.38
CA ASN A 51 -11.89 -0.40 4.02
C ASN A 51 -11.44 0.69 3.05
N GLU A 52 -12.00 1.89 3.20
CA GLU A 52 -11.69 3.04 2.34
C GLU A 52 -10.22 3.49 2.40
N ARG A 53 -9.45 3.02 3.39
CA ARG A 53 -8.04 3.35 3.59
C ARG A 53 -7.07 2.40 2.89
N VAL A 54 -7.57 1.26 2.41
CA VAL A 54 -6.75 0.22 1.78
C VAL A 54 -7.11 0.12 0.31
N VAL A 55 -6.07 0.13 -0.53
CA VAL A 55 -6.20 -0.14 -1.95
C VAL A 55 -5.69 -1.55 -2.24
N MET A 56 -6.38 -2.25 -3.14
CA MET A 56 -5.87 -3.49 -3.72
C MET A 56 -5.10 -3.13 -4.99
N VAL A 57 -3.79 -3.34 -4.97
CA VAL A 57 -2.91 -3.19 -6.13
C VAL A 57 -2.81 -4.54 -6.83
N TYR A 58 -2.90 -4.55 -8.16
CA TYR A 58 -2.78 -5.78 -8.95
C TYR A 58 -1.36 -6.35 -8.89
N GLY A 59 -1.25 -7.69 -8.92
CA GLY A 59 0.03 -8.36 -8.94
C GLY A 59 0.82 -8.05 -10.22
N PRO A 60 2.17 -7.99 -10.16
CA PRO A 60 3.00 -7.69 -11.32
C PRO A 60 2.96 -8.83 -12.35
N ARG A 61 2.83 -8.48 -13.63
CA ARG A 61 2.82 -9.46 -14.74
C ARG A 61 4.21 -9.74 -15.31
N ASP A 62 5.12 -8.78 -15.13
CA ASP A 62 6.50 -8.85 -15.59
C ASP A 62 7.44 -8.11 -14.63
N HIS A 63 8.72 -8.06 -14.99
CA HIS A 63 9.76 -7.46 -14.16
C HIS A 63 9.66 -5.93 -14.10
N ASP A 64 9.19 -5.27 -15.15
CA ASP A 64 9.06 -3.81 -15.17
C ASP A 64 7.94 -3.37 -14.21
N GLU A 65 6.85 -4.13 -14.19
CA GLU A 65 5.77 -3.92 -13.22
C GLU A 65 6.20 -4.23 -11.79
N LEU A 66 7.04 -5.25 -11.59
CA LEU A 66 7.57 -5.59 -10.28
C LEU A 66 8.33 -4.40 -9.66
N GLU A 67 9.09 -3.65 -10.45
CA GLU A 67 9.80 -2.44 -9.96
C GLU A 67 8.82 -1.35 -9.51
N VAL A 68 7.70 -1.17 -10.22
CA VAL A 68 6.63 -0.24 -9.80
C VAL A 68 6.04 -0.70 -8.47
N ILE A 69 5.72 -1.98 -8.36
CA ILE A 69 5.18 -2.57 -7.12
C ILE A 69 6.17 -2.40 -5.96
N TRP A 70 7.47 -2.56 -6.19
CA TRP A 70 8.51 -2.35 -5.17
C TRP A 70 8.50 -0.91 -4.65
N GLY A 71 8.33 0.07 -5.55
CA GLY A 71 8.17 1.47 -5.18
C GLY A 71 6.93 1.71 -4.32
N LEU A 72 5.80 1.09 -4.64
CA LEU A 72 4.56 1.19 -3.87
C LEU A 72 4.69 0.54 -2.48
N ILE A 73 5.35 -0.62 -2.38
CA ILE A 73 5.66 -1.26 -1.10
C ILE A 73 6.51 -0.33 -0.23
N GLY A 74 7.53 0.29 -0.80
CA GLY A 74 8.34 1.31 -0.12
C GLY A 74 7.48 2.46 0.39
N ALA A 75 6.67 3.07 -0.47
CA ALA A 75 5.77 4.16 -0.10
C ALA A 75 4.75 3.78 0.99
N SER A 76 4.24 2.55 0.96
CA SER A 76 3.35 2.02 2.00
C SER A 76 4.06 1.91 3.35
N TYR A 77 5.29 1.38 3.36
CA TYR A 77 6.12 1.30 4.56
C TYR A 77 6.50 2.71 5.09
N ASP A 78 6.80 3.65 4.20
CA ASP A 78 7.04 5.06 4.51
C ASP A 78 5.81 5.71 5.16
N TYR A 79 4.62 5.46 4.62
CA TYR A 79 3.37 6.02 5.14
C TYR A 79 3.00 5.43 6.51
N ALA A 80 3.17 4.12 6.68
CA ALA A 80 3.00 3.46 7.97
C ALA A 80 3.94 3.99 9.05
N ARG A 81 5.15 4.40 8.65
CA ARG A 81 6.14 4.98 9.56
C ARG A 81 5.99 6.49 9.71
N SER A 82 5.26 7.22 8.86
CA SER A 82 5.31 8.69 8.77
C SER A 82 4.71 9.45 9.96
N GLY A 83 4.52 8.79 11.11
CA GLY A 83 4.65 9.47 12.40
C GLY A 83 6.14 9.66 12.82
N LEU A 84 7.09 9.37 11.94
CA LEU A 84 8.54 9.62 12.06
C LEU A 84 8.97 11.00 11.56
N ASP A 85 8.06 11.98 11.54
CA ASP A 85 8.46 13.38 11.48
C ASP A 85 8.95 13.81 12.89
N ASP A 86 10.28 13.86 13.06
CA ASP A 86 11.00 14.81 13.93
C ASP A 86 11.47 15.99 13.06
#